data_AF-A0A962LQE0-F1
#
_entry.id   AF-A0A962LQE0-F1
#
_cell.length_a   1.000
_cell.length_b   1.000
_cell.length_c   1.000
_cell.angle_alpha   90.00
_cell.angle_beta   90.00
_cell.angle_gamma   90.00
#
_symmetry.space_group_name_H-M   'P 1'
#
loop_
_entity.id
_entity.type
_entity.pdbx_description
1 polymer ?
#
loop_
_entity_poly.entity_id
_entity_poly.type
_entity_poly.pdbx_seq_one_letter_code
_entity_poly.pdbx_strand_id
1 'polypeptide(L)'
;MSTQPQTSIDDHVVTLNPIVGMSLEDLARAGVDLLQAGILQPMVAGEHLLRFNRELVKVLFGTSAEEAPARDRRFADDGYRNNAVHSRLMQSWLALGKSVNEWVDSMGFEGNELERAHFITALATDALAPSNFLLGNPAALRKARESRGASLLAGMKNLVDDMRNNHGMPRQVDKSAFTVGENIASTAGSVIHRSEILELIQYQPRTATQHAQPVLIVPPQINKYYIYDLSPDKSMVGYLLDQGFQVFMVSWRNPTREHRSWGLDDYVVALNEAIDVSREVSKAAAVNVVGACAGGITLATTMAYLAGLKELDKIASMSLMVNVLEPAVEDSVIGLFARNKAIEEERKKYARAGVLDDADTARVFNWMRPNNLIWNYLA
;
A
#
# COMPACT_ATOMS: atom_id res chain seq x y z
N MET A 1 24.58 48.41 18.94
CA MET A 1 23.21 48.68 19.41
C MET A 1 22.28 47.67 18.75
N SER A 2 21.73 46.74 19.55
CA SER A 2 20.54 45.89 19.28
C SER A 2 20.65 44.95 18.05
N THR A 3 20.99 43.65 18.09
CA THR A 3 20.62 42.51 18.96
C THR A 3 19.14 42.39 19.33
N GLN A 4 18.39 41.63 18.52
CA GLN A 4 17.30 40.76 18.98
C GLN A 4 17.35 39.41 18.22
N PRO A 5 16.89 38.32 18.85
CA PRO A 5 17.56 37.03 18.77
C PRO A 5 16.92 36.10 17.75
N GLN A 6 17.76 35.43 16.96
CA GLN A 6 17.44 34.11 16.42
C GLN A 6 17.30 33.16 17.61
N THR A 7 16.07 32.88 18.02
CA THR A 7 15.81 31.77 18.94
C THR A 7 16.05 30.47 18.19
N SER A 8 17.25 29.91 18.34
CA SER A 8 17.43 28.47 18.29
C SER A 8 16.70 27.87 19.49
N ILE A 9 15.89 26.85 19.22
CA ILE A 9 15.69 25.77 20.17
C ILE A 9 16.00 24.51 19.38
N ASP A 10 17.21 24.04 19.65
CA ASP A 10 17.71 22.72 19.34
C ASP A 10 16.90 21.63 20.04
N ASP A 11 17.06 20.44 19.45
CA ASP A 11 17.15 19.14 20.11
C ASP A 11 15.87 18.40 20.53
N HIS A 12 15.80 17.18 20.00
CA HIS A 12 14.91 16.07 20.34
C HIS A 12 13.51 16.07 19.70
N VAL A 13 13.44 15.93 18.38
CA VAL A 13 12.29 15.27 17.75
C VAL A 13 12.61 13.79 17.60
N VAL A 14 12.19 13.01 18.58
CA VAL A 14 12.04 11.56 18.43
C VAL A 14 11.00 11.34 17.34
N THR A 15 11.42 10.84 16.18
CA THR A 15 10.53 10.52 15.05
C THR A 15 9.65 9.32 15.42
N LEU A 16 8.52 9.64 16.07
CA LEU A 16 7.43 8.72 16.42
C LEU A 16 6.19 9.06 15.57
N ASN A 17 6.28 9.00 14.23
CA ASN A 17 5.08 8.83 13.38
C ASN A 17 5.41 8.46 11.91
N PRO A 18 4.46 7.89 11.13
CA PRO A 18 4.65 6.61 10.42
C PRO A 18 4.36 6.74 8.91
N ILE A 19 4.50 7.95 8.36
CA ILE A 19 4.29 8.24 6.95
C ILE A 19 5.63 8.82 6.51
N VAL A 20 6.32 8.13 5.62
CA VAL A 20 7.60 8.60 5.08
C VAL A 20 7.43 10.04 4.60
N GLY A 21 8.08 10.98 5.29
CA GLY A 21 8.06 12.41 4.97
C GLY A 21 6.94 13.28 5.57
N MET A 22 5.99 12.72 6.34
CA MET A 22 4.96 13.51 7.04
C MET A 22 5.07 13.36 8.57
N SER A 23 5.39 14.46 9.23
CA SER A 23 5.31 14.59 10.68
C SER A 23 3.88 14.95 11.13
N LEU A 24 3.55 14.72 12.40
CA LEU A 24 2.31 15.28 13.01
C LEU A 24 2.24 16.80 12.87
N GLU A 25 3.40 17.46 12.81
CA GLU A 25 3.51 18.89 12.59
C GLU A 25 3.12 19.28 11.16
N ASP A 26 3.43 18.47 10.14
CA ASP A 26 2.98 18.74 8.76
C ASP A 26 1.45 18.60 8.64
N LEU A 27 0.85 17.62 9.33
CA LEU A 27 -0.62 17.48 9.42
C LEU A 27 -1.27 18.65 10.16
N ALA A 28 -0.70 19.03 11.32
CA ALA A 28 -1.18 20.17 12.08
C ALA A 28 -1.03 21.48 11.30
N ARG A 29 0.09 21.65 10.58
CA ARG A 29 0.36 22.83 9.75
C ARG A 29 -0.57 22.89 8.56
N ALA A 30 -0.77 21.79 7.82
CA ALA A 30 -1.78 21.73 6.76
C ALA A 30 -3.19 22.03 7.28
N GLY A 31 -3.54 21.56 8.49
CA GLY A 31 -4.80 21.91 9.16
C GLY A 31 -4.89 23.40 9.52
N VAL A 32 -3.82 24.00 10.02
CA VAL A 32 -3.72 25.44 10.30
C VAL A 32 -3.78 26.26 9.02
N ASP A 33 -3.12 25.83 7.95
CA ASP A 33 -3.09 26.50 6.65
C ASP A 33 -4.47 26.45 6.00
N LEU A 34 -5.19 25.32 6.09
CA LEU A 34 -6.60 25.22 5.69
C LEU A 34 -7.50 26.17 6.50
N LEU A 35 -7.35 26.20 7.83
CA LEU A 35 -8.11 27.11 8.70
C LEU A 35 -7.80 28.57 8.40
N GLN A 36 -6.53 28.92 8.17
CA GLN A 36 -6.09 30.26 7.80
C GLN A 36 -6.60 30.65 6.42
N ALA A 37 -6.55 29.75 5.43
CA ALA A 37 -7.12 29.99 4.10
C ALA A 37 -8.63 30.27 4.18
N GLY A 38 -9.36 29.58 5.05
CA GLY A 38 -10.78 29.84 5.32
C GLY A 38 -11.05 31.20 5.97
N ILE A 39 -10.17 31.63 6.86
CA ILE A 39 -10.23 32.97 7.49
C ILE A 39 -9.87 34.07 6.48
N LEU A 40 -8.90 33.82 5.60
CA LEU A 40 -8.41 34.79 4.61
C LEU A 40 -9.33 34.92 3.40
N GLN A 41 -10.18 33.92 3.11
CA GLN A 41 -11.17 33.94 2.03
C GLN A 41 -12.62 33.77 2.54
N PRO A 42 -13.13 34.72 3.35
CA PRO A 42 -14.42 34.56 4.06
C PRO A 42 -15.62 34.49 3.11
N MET A 43 -15.56 35.13 1.94
CA MET A 43 -16.64 35.09 0.95
C MET A 43 -16.75 33.70 0.29
N VAL A 44 -15.60 33.09 -0.04
CA VAL A 44 -15.53 31.75 -0.64
C VAL A 44 -15.97 30.71 0.38
N ALA A 45 -15.43 30.77 1.60
CA ALA A 45 -15.87 29.91 2.70
C ALA A 45 -17.37 30.04 2.99
N GLY A 46 -17.91 31.27 2.97
CA GLY A 46 -19.35 31.53 3.13
C GLY A 46 -20.20 30.88 2.04
N GLU A 47 -19.76 30.90 0.79
CA GLU A 47 -20.47 30.25 -0.32
C GLU A 47 -20.51 28.73 -0.18
N HIS A 48 -19.38 28.09 0.12
CA HIS A 48 -19.34 26.65 0.36
C HIS A 48 -20.19 26.24 1.57
N LEU A 49 -20.15 27.03 2.66
CA LEU A 49 -21.02 26.82 3.82
C LEU A 49 -22.50 26.92 3.44
N LEU A 50 -22.90 27.89 2.62
CA LEU A 50 -24.29 28.02 2.17
C LEU A 50 -24.72 26.83 1.31
N ARG A 51 -23.87 26.37 0.38
CA ARG A 51 -24.15 25.18 -0.44
C ARG A 51 -24.27 23.92 0.42
N PHE A 52 -23.34 23.73 1.36
CA PHE A 52 -23.36 22.60 2.30
C PHE A 52 -24.63 22.61 3.15
N ASN A 53 -25.00 23.75 3.74
CA ASN A 53 -26.24 23.89 4.51
C ASN A 53 -27.48 23.62 3.66
N ARG A 54 -27.51 24.07 2.39
CA ARG A 54 -28.61 23.76 1.47
C ARG A 54 -28.72 22.26 1.21
N GLU A 55 -27.60 21.57 1.07
CA GLU A 55 -27.61 20.11 0.90
C GLU A 55 -28.05 19.40 2.18
N LEU A 56 -27.58 19.82 3.36
CA LEU A 56 -28.07 19.28 4.64
C LEU A 56 -29.58 19.44 4.82
N VAL A 57 -30.16 20.54 4.33
CA VAL A 57 -31.62 20.72 4.31
C VAL A 57 -32.28 19.65 3.43
N LYS A 58 -31.76 19.38 2.22
CA LYS A 58 -32.29 18.30 1.38
C LYS A 58 -32.14 16.93 2.03
N VAL A 59 -31.01 16.67 2.68
CA VAL A 59 -30.78 15.44 3.44
C VAL A 59 -31.81 15.29 4.57
N LEU A 60 -32.03 16.34 5.36
CA LEU A 60 -33.03 16.35 6.43
C LEU A 60 -34.44 16.02 5.90
N PHE A 61 -34.81 16.61 4.76
CA PHE A 61 -36.10 16.35 4.11
C PHE A 61 -36.14 15.05 3.27
N GLY A 62 -35.03 14.31 3.17
CA GLY A 62 -34.95 13.07 2.41
C GLY A 62 -35.05 13.23 0.88
N THR A 63 -34.71 14.42 0.37
CA THR A 63 -34.72 14.74 -1.06
C THR A 63 -33.33 14.83 -1.69
N SER A 64 -32.28 14.56 -0.90
CA SER A 64 -30.91 14.47 -1.40
C SER A 64 -30.76 13.27 -2.31
N ALA A 65 -30.06 13.47 -3.44
CA ALA A 65 -29.73 12.43 -4.40
C ALA A 65 -28.29 11.89 -4.22
N GLU A 66 -27.62 12.28 -3.13
CA GLU A 66 -26.27 11.81 -2.83
C GLU A 66 -26.32 10.31 -2.49
N GLU A 67 -25.48 9.52 -3.16
CA GLU A 67 -25.32 8.08 -2.96
C GLU A 67 -23.84 7.73 -2.84
N ALA A 68 -23.51 6.76 -1.98
CA ALA A 68 -22.14 6.31 -1.86
C ALA A 68 -21.66 5.65 -3.17
N PRO A 69 -20.39 5.85 -3.57
CA PRO A 69 -19.85 5.19 -4.75
C PRO A 69 -20.00 3.67 -4.66
N ALA A 70 -20.39 3.02 -5.76
CA ALA A 70 -20.65 1.57 -5.79
C ALA A 70 -19.45 0.68 -5.38
N ARG A 71 -18.23 1.24 -5.43
CA ARG A 71 -17.00 0.55 -5.01
C ARG A 71 -16.63 0.75 -3.54
N ASP A 72 -17.32 1.64 -2.81
CA ASP A 72 -17.06 1.88 -1.39
C ASP A 72 -17.77 0.82 -0.55
N ARG A 73 -17.01 -0.16 -0.07
CA ARG A 73 -17.54 -1.29 0.70
C ARG A 73 -18.05 -0.89 2.08
N ARG A 74 -17.63 0.26 2.61
CA ARG A 74 -18.09 0.77 3.91
C ARG A 74 -19.61 1.02 3.94
N PHE A 75 -20.18 1.34 2.78
CA PHE A 75 -21.61 1.63 2.60
C PHE A 75 -22.36 0.53 1.84
N ALA A 76 -21.80 -0.68 1.75
CA ALA A 76 -22.40 -1.79 1.02
C ALA A 76 -23.64 -2.40 1.73
N ASP A 77 -23.82 -2.14 3.02
CA ASP A 77 -24.98 -2.63 3.76
C ASP A 77 -26.27 -1.93 3.32
N ASP A 78 -27.32 -2.72 3.06
CA ASP A 78 -28.63 -2.19 2.67
C ASP A 78 -29.26 -1.26 3.71
N GLY A 79 -28.79 -1.26 4.96
CA GLY A 79 -29.19 -0.31 5.99
C GLY A 79 -28.96 1.15 5.59
N TYR A 80 -27.96 1.46 4.77
CA TYR A 80 -27.74 2.81 4.26
C TYR A 80 -28.76 3.26 3.20
N ARG A 81 -29.48 2.31 2.60
CA ARG A 81 -30.55 2.58 1.63
C ARG A 81 -31.94 2.50 2.27
N ASN A 82 -32.13 1.53 3.16
CA ASN A 82 -33.45 1.17 3.71
C ASN A 82 -33.77 1.87 5.04
N ASN A 83 -32.80 2.49 5.71
CA ASN A 83 -33.02 3.20 6.97
C ASN A 83 -32.77 4.70 6.80
N ALA A 84 -33.81 5.51 6.96
CA ALA A 84 -33.75 6.96 6.79
C ALA A 84 -32.70 7.65 7.69
N VAL A 85 -32.42 7.13 8.89
CA VAL A 85 -31.40 7.71 9.77
C VAL A 85 -30.00 7.47 9.21
N HIS A 86 -29.70 6.22 8.82
CA HIS A 86 -28.37 5.86 8.29
C HIS A 86 -28.14 6.44 6.90
N SER A 87 -29.17 6.46 6.06
CA SER A 87 -29.15 7.13 4.75
C SER A 87 -28.81 8.61 4.91
N ARG A 88 -29.50 9.33 5.81
CA ARG A 88 -29.23 10.76 6.05
C ARG A 88 -27.84 11.01 6.64
N LEU A 89 -27.38 10.14 7.52
CA LEU A 89 -26.05 10.24 8.11
C LEU A 89 -24.96 10.09 7.04
N MET A 90 -25.10 9.07 6.16
CA MET A 90 -24.22 8.86 5.01
C MET A 90 -24.27 10.06 4.06
N GLN A 91 -25.45 10.53 3.69
CA GLN A 91 -25.62 11.66 2.76
C GLN A 91 -25.04 12.97 3.33
N SER A 92 -25.19 13.20 4.64
CA SER A 92 -24.59 14.36 5.31
C SER A 92 -23.06 14.30 5.26
N TRP A 93 -22.48 13.11 5.43
CA TRP A 93 -21.04 12.89 5.29
C TRP A 93 -20.55 13.05 3.84
N LEU A 94 -21.29 12.53 2.85
CA LEU A 94 -20.97 12.73 1.43
C LEU A 94 -21.00 14.22 1.06
N ALA A 95 -22.02 14.95 1.53
CA ALA A 95 -22.14 16.38 1.34
C ALA A 95 -20.97 17.15 1.99
N LEU A 96 -20.52 16.71 3.18
CA LEU A 96 -19.34 17.28 3.84
C LEU A 96 -18.08 17.06 2.98
N GLY A 97 -17.82 15.83 2.55
CA GLY A 97 -16.65 15.52 1.73
C GLY A 97 -16.62 16.29 0.41
N LYS A 98 -17.77 16.41 -0.25
CA LYS A 98 -17.93 17.23 -1.46
C LYS A 98 -17.67 18.71 -1.18
N SER A 99 -18.24 19.25 -0.11
CA SER A 99 -18.03 20.66 0.27
C SER A 99 -16.56 20.96 0.61
N VAL A 100 -15.87 20.03 1.27
CA VAL A 100 -14.45 20.18 1.62
C VAL A 100 -13.59 20.13 0.36
N ASN A 101 -13.86 19.20 -0.58
CA ASN A 101 -13.15 19.14 -1.84
C ASN A 101 -13.34 20.40 -2.69
N GLU A 102 -14.59 20.84 -2.88
CA GLU A 102 -14.89 22.07 -3.63
C GLU A 102 -14.22 23.29 -2.98
N TRP A 103 -14.12 23.32 -1.64
CA TRP A 103 -13.44 24.39 -0.93
C TRP A 103 -11.93 24.34 -1.17
N VAL A 104 -11.30 23.17 -1.15
CA VAL A 104 -9.88 23.00 -1.52
C VAL A 104 -9.61 23.47 -2.95
N ASP A 105 -10.49 23.12 -3.91
CA ASP A 105 -10.40 23.58 -5.31
C ASP A 105 -10.41 25.12 -5.41
N SER A 106 -11.13 25.79 -4.52
CA SER A 106 -11.29 27.25 -4.53
C SER A 106 -10.12 28.03 -3.92
N MET A 107 -9.21 27.35 -3.20
CA MET A 107 -8.10 28.01 -2.50
C MET A 107 -6.98 28.52 -3.42
N GLY A 108 -6.99 28.14 -4.70
CA GLY A 108 -5.99 28.56 -5.68
C GLY A 108 -4.67 27.79 -5.57
N PHE A 109 -4.68 26.59 -4.98
CA PHE A 109 -3.53 25.69 -5.06
C PHE A 109 -3.34 25.20 -6.51
N GLU A 110 -2.10 25.01 -6.92
CA GLU A 110 -1.75 24.52 -8.26
C GLU A 110 -0.88 23.24 -8.16
N GLY A 111 -1.04 22.36 -9.15
CA GLY A 111 -0.24 21.14 -9.29
C GLY A 111 -0.17 20.30 -8.00
N ASN A 112 1.04 19.94 -7.60
CA ASN A 112 1.32 19.02 -6.49
C ASN A 112 0.82 19.52 -5.13
N GLU A 113 0.59 20.84 -4.95
CA GLU A 113 0.02 21.37 -3.71
C GLU A 113 -1.47 21.09 -3.60
N LEU A 114 -2.21 21.21 -4.71
CA LEU A 114 -3.64 20.90 -4.76
C LEU A 114 -3.89 19.42 -4.48
N GLU A 115 -3.12 18.53 -5.11
CA GLU A 115 -3.24 17.08 -4.90
C GLU A 115 -2.93 16.67 -3.45
N ARG A 116 -1.93 17.30 -2.82
CA ARG A 116 -1.63 17.09 -1.39
C ARG A 116 -2.77 17.55 -0.50
N ALA A 117 -3.34 18.71 -0.79
CA ALA A 117 -4.48 19.23 -0.04
C ALA A 117 -5.68 18.27 -0.13
N HIS A 118 -6.03 17.80 -1.34
CA HIS A 118 -7.09 16.79 -1.52
C HIS A 118 -6.80 15.49 -0.76
N PHE A 119 -5.55 15.02 -0.77
CA PHE A 119 -5.22 13.79 -0.05
C PHE A 119 -5.41 13.95 1.47
N ILE A 120 -4.91 15.04 2.05
CA ILE A 120 -5.02 15.30 3.50
C ILE A 120 -6.48 15.48 3.90
N THR A 121 -7.27 16.22 3.11
CA THR A 121 -8.69 16.43 3.41
C THR A 121 -9.51 15.16 3.19
N ALA A 122 -9.17 14.33 2.20
CA ALA A 122 -9.76 13.00 2.03
C ALA A 122 -9.48 12.12 3.25
N LEU A 123 -8.23 12.07 3.74
CA LEU A 123 -7.87 11.33 4.95
C LEU A 123 -8.69 11.78 6.18
N ALA A 124 -8.80 13.09 6.39
CA ALA A 124 -9.56 13.64 7.50
C ALA A 124 -11.06 13.33 7.37
N THR A 125 -11.61 13.48 6.17
CA THR A 125 -13.03 13.20 5.89
C THR A 125 -13.35 11.71 6.03
N ASP A 126 -12.48 10.84 5.54
CA ASP A 126 -12.64 9.38 5.62
C ASP A 126 -12.55 8.87 7.05
N ALA A 127 -11.74 9.49 7.91
CA ALA A 127 -11.70 9.16 9.34
C ALA A 127 -13.03 9.49 10.04
N LEU A 128 -13.74 10.52 9.58
CA LEU A 128 -15.06 10.93 10.08
C LEU A 128 -16.22 10.17 9.45
N ALA A 129 -15.96 9.19 8.58
CA ALA A 129 -17.01 8.40 7.94
C ALA A 129 -17.91 7.75 9.00
N PRO A 130 -19.24 7.83 8.87
CA PRO A 130 -20.15 7.30 9.89
C PRO A 130 -20.06 5.79 10.06
N SER A 131 -19.64 5.07 9.02
CA SER A 131 -19.35 3.64 9.03
C SER A 131 -18.21 3.26 10.00
N ASN A 132 -17.30 4.17 10.33
CA ASN A 132 -16.22 3.94 11.30
C ASN A 132 -16.72 3.94 12.77
N PHE A 133 -17.96 4.38 13.02
CA PHE A 133 -18.54 4.47 14.34
C PHE A 133 -19.69 3.48 14.50
N LEU A 134 -19.76 2.79 15.64
CA LEU A 134 -20.77 1.76 15.90
C LEU A 134 -22.20 2.26 15.62
N LEU A 135 -22.55 3.48 16.05
CA LEU A 135 -23.89 4.04 15.86
C LEU A 135 -24.21 4.41 14.41
N GLY A 136 -23.19 4.67 13.59
CA GLY A 136 -23.34 4.99 12.18
C GLY A 136 -23.23 3.77 11.26
N ASN A 137 -23.02 2.58 11.81
CA ASN A 137 -22.81 1.34 11.06
C ASN A 137 -23.95 0.32 11.28
N PRO A 138 -24.88 0.19 10.32
CA PRO A 138 -26.05 -0.67 10.48
C PRO A 138 -25.68 -2.16 10.52
N ALA A 139 -24.61 -2.57 9.81
CA ALA A 139 -24.12 -3.95 9.83
C ALA A 139 -23.58 -4.34 11.21
N ALA A 140 -22.77 -3.46 11.81
CA ALA A 140 -22.20 -3.66 13.14
C ALA A 140 -23.29 -3.71 14.22
N LEU A 141 -24.28 -2.80 14.17
CA LEU A 141 -25.41 -2.79 15.10
C LEU A 141 -26.27 -4.06 14.99
N ARG A 142 -26.54 -4.49 13.76
CA ARG A 142 -27.30 -5.72 13.51
C ARG A 142 -26.54 -6.94 14.04
N LYS A 143 -25.24 -7.04 13.78
CA LYS A 143 -24.39 -8.12 14.30
C LYS A 143 -24.30 -8.11 15.83
N ALA A 144 -24.21 -6.93 16.44
CA ALA A 144 -24.23 -6.78 17.90
C ALA A 144 -25.55 -7.29 18.50
N ARG A 145 -26.68 -6.99 17.85
CA ARG A 145 -28.00 -7.49 18.28
C ARG A 145 -28.12 -9.01 18.12
N GLU A 146 -27.78 -9.54 16.95
CA GLU A 146 -27.85 -10.98 16.64
C GLU A 146 -26.97 -11.81 17.57
N SER A 147 -25.77 -11.31 17.87
CA SER A 147 -24.82 -11.96 18.78
C SER A 147 -25.06 -11.65 20.25
N ARG A 148 -26.11 -10.89 20.60
CA ARG A 148 -26.39 -10.42 21.97
C ARG A 148 -25.19 -9.74 22.65
N GLY A 149 -24.43 -8.97 21.88
CA GLY A 149 -23.24 -8.24 22.33
C GLY A 149 -21.93 -9.02 22.25
N ALA A 150 -21.95 -10.32 21.93
CA ALA A 150 -20.73 -11.11 21.84
C ALA A 150 -19.77 -10.60 20.75
N SER A 151 -20.28 -10.04 19.64
CA SER A 151 -19.44 -9.42 18.60
C SER A 151 -18.70 -8.18 19.09
N LEU A 152 -19.27 -7.40 20.01
CA LEU A 152 -18.61 -6.22 20.58
C LEU A 152 -17.46 -6.63 21.51
N LEU A 153 -17.66 -7.68 22.31
CA LEU A 153 -16.60 -8.25 23.15
C LEU A 153 -15.47 -8.82 22.30
N ALA A 154 -15.79 -9.52 21.21
CA ALA A 154 -14.80 -10.01 20.26
C ALA A 154 -14.03 -8.85 19.58
N GLY A 155 -14.74 -7.81 19.14
CA GLY A 155 -14.12 -6.60 18.57
C GLY A 155 -13.18 -5.88 19.53
N MET A 156 -13.58 -5.75 20.81
CA MET A 156 -12.71 -5.17 21.85
C MET A 156 -11.47 -6.03 22.10
N LYS A 157 -11.60 -7.36 22.11
CA LYS A 157 -10.46 -8.27 22.20
C LYS A 157 -9.50 -8.09 21.03
N ASN A 158 -10.03 -7.98 19.81
CA ASN A 158 -9.23 -7.73 18.61
C ASN A 158 -8.52 -6.37 18.70
N LEU A 159 -9.21 -5.30 19.11
CA LEU A 159 -8.60 -3.99 19.31
C LEU A 159 -7.43 -4.03 20.31
N VAL A 160 -7.60 -4.73 21.44
CA VAL A 160 -6.53 -4.88 22.43
C VAL A 160 -5.36 -5.71 21.88
N ASP A 161 -5.65 -6.77 21.12
CA ASP A 161 -4.62 -7.57 20.43
C ASP A 161 -3.86 -6.72 19.41
N ASP A 162 -4.56 -5.94 18.59
CA ASP A 162 -3.98 -5.08 17.56
C ASP A 162 -3.09 -3.98 18.17
N MET A 163 -3.53 -3.37 19.28
CA MET A 163 -2.73 -2.39 20.03
C MET A 163 -1.45 -2.99 20.61
N ARG A 164 -1.47 -4.26 21.03
CA ARG A 164 -0.32 -4.93 21.64
C ARG A 164 0.63 -5.55 20.62
N ASN A 165 0.07 -6.19 19.60
CA ASN A 165 0.76 -7.14 18.74
C ASN A 165 0.80 -6.71 17.26
N ASN A 166 0.05 -5.67 16.87
CA ASN A 166 -0.02 -5.19 15.48
C ASN A 166 0.17 -3.67 15.38
N HIS A 167 0.84 -3.06 16.34
CA HIS A 167 1.15 -1.62 16.40
C HIS A 167 -0.08 -0.71 16.23
N GLY A 168 -1.24 -1.12 16.74
CA GLY A 168 -2.48 -0.35 16.65
C GLY A 168 -3.17 -0.39 15.28
N MET A 169 -2.68 -1.18 14.33
CA MET A 169 -3.33 -1.38 13.03
C MET A 169 -4.33 -2.54 13.10
N PRO A 170 -5.50 -2.46 12.47
CA PRO A 170 -6.45 -3.56 12.44
C PRO A 170 -5.87 -4.75 11.67
N ARG A 171 -5.98 -5.97 12.22
CA ARG A 171 -5.62 -7.19 11.49
C ARG A 171 -6.58 -7.44 10.33
N GLN A 172 -6.04 -7.48 9.10
CA GLN A 172 -6.81 -7.71 7.88
C GLN A 172 -7.18 -9.18 7.66
N VAL A 173 -6.31 -10.09 8.14
CA VAL A 173 -6.47 -11.54 7.98
C VAL A 173 -6.05 -12.27 9.26
N ASP A 174 -6.71 -13.39 9.53
CA ASP A 174 -6.24 -14.31 10.54
C ASP A 174 -5.03 -15.10 10.01
N LYS A 175 -3.83 -14.62 10.34
CA LYS A 175 -2.57 -15.28 10.00
C LYS A 175 -2.48 -16.72 10.50
N SER A 176 -3.18 -17.09 11.58
CA SER A 176 -3.12 -18.45 12.14
C SER A 176 -3.82 -19.49 11.27
N ALA A 177 -4.70 -19.05 10.36
CA ALA A 177 -5.32 -19.92 9.37
C ALA A 177 -4.39 -20.29 8.21
N PHE A 178 -3.19 -19.70 8.11
CA PHE A 178 -2.26 -19.88 6.99
C PHE A 178 -0.89 -20.39 7.45
N THR A 179 -0.48 -21.52 6.89
CA THR A 179 0.83 -22.13 7.09
C THR A 179 1.56 -22.22 5.75
N VAL A 180 2.66 -21.48 5.62
CA VAL A 180 3.50 -21.45 4.42
C VAL A 180 4.09 -22.84 4.16
N GLY A 181 3.93 -23.33 2.94
CA GLY A 181 4.31 -24.68 2.52
C GLY A 181 3.20 -25.73 2.69
N GLU A 182 2.13 -25.43 3.42
CA GLU A 182 1.01 -26.37 3.60
C GLU A 182 -0.23 -25.91 2.84
N ASN A 183 -0.76 -24.74 3.18
CA ASN A 183 -2.01 -24.21 2.59
C ASN A 183 -1.84 -22.89 1.83
N ILE A 184 -0.63 -22.32 1.89
CA ILE A 184 -0.16 -21.23 1.05
C ILE A 184 1.25 -21.56 0.57
N ALA A 185 1.64 -21.17 -0.64
CA ALA A 185 2.96 -21.52 -1.21
C ALA A 185 3.21 -23.04 -1.27
N SER A 186 2.16 -23.82 -1.53
CA SER A 186 2.19 -25.28 -1.44
C SER A 186 2.38 -25.98 -2.78
N THR A 187 2.69 -25.23 -3.85
CA THR A 187 3.03 -25.87 -5.13
C THR A 187 4.36 -26.61 -4.99
N ALA A 188 4.35 -27.91 -5.30
CA ALA A 188 5.51 -28.77 -5.17
C ALA A 188 6.71 -28.22 -5.95
N GLY A 189 7.84 -28.07 -5.27
CA GLY A 189 9.08 -27.54 -5.83
C GLY A 189 10.26 -27.80 -4.91
N SER A 190 11.44 -27.37 -5.33
CA SER A 190 12.68 -27.53 -4.57
C SER A 190 13.60 -26.34 -4.79
N VAL A 191 14.32 -25.95 -3.74
CA VAL A 191 15.41 -24.97 -3.85
C VAL A 191 16.56 -25.65 -4.57
N ILE A 192 16.88 -25.18 -5.78
CA ILE A 192 17.92 -25.76 -6.64
C ILE A 192 19.22 -24.95 -6.61
N HIS A 193 19.16 -23.72 -6.12
CA HIS A 193 20.32 -22.87 -5.92
C HIS A 193 20.07 -21.91 -4.75
N ARG A 194 21.13 -21.59 -4.02
CA ARG A 194 21.09 -20.68 -2.88
C ARG A 194 22.37 -19.86 -2.88
N SER A 195 22.21 -18.54 -2.92
CA SER A 195 23.26 -17.57 -2.66
C SER A 195 23.03 -16.88 -1.32
N GLU A 196 23.83 -15.86 -1.01
CA GLU A 196 23.60 -15.07 0.21
C GLU A 196 22.30 -14.25 0.13
N ILE A 197 21.92 -13.81 -1.07
CA ILE A 197 20.81 -12.86 -1.34
C ILE A 197 19.51 -13.56 -1.70
N LEU A 198 19.56 -14.72 -2.36
CA LEU A 198 18.35 -15.39 -2.84
C LEU A 198 18.45 -16.92 -2.78
N GLU A 199 17.28 -17.54 -2.77
CA GLU A 199 17.06 -18.93 -3.15
C GLU A 199 16.34 -18.98 -4.50
N LEU A 200 16.75 -19.89 -5.36
CA LEU A 200 16.06 -20.19 -6.62
C LEU A 200 15.28 -21.48 -6.45
N ILE A 201 13.95 -21.38 -6.59
CA ILE A 201 13.03 -22.51 -6.52
C ILE A 201 12.74 -22.97 -7.95
N GLN A 202 12.86 -24.27 -8.21
CA GLN A 202 12.29 -24.92 -9.40
C GLN A 202 11.05 -25.71 -8.98
N TYR A 203 9.93 -25.48 -9.65
CA TYR A 203 8.71 -26.22 -9.37
C TYR A 203 8.62 -27.53 -10.16
N GLN A 204 7.95 -28.51 -9.58
CA GLN A 204 7.76 -29.83 -10.19
C GLN A 204 6.85 -29.73 -11.42
N PRO A 205 7.25 -30.29 -12.58
CA PRO A 205 6.41 -30.34 -13.78
C PRO A 205 5.05 -31.00 -13.52
N ARG A 206 4.00 -30.49 -14.17
CA ARG A 206 2.63 -31.07 -14.12
C ARG A 206 2.16 -31.65 -15.46
N THR A 207 2.97 -31.52 -16.50
CA THR A 207 2.68 -32.01 -17.85
C THR A 207 3.76 -32.99 -18.31
N ALA A 208 3.42 -33.88 -19.25
CA ALA A 208 4.36 -34.86 -19.80
C ALA A 208 5.45 -34.23 -20.68
N THR A 209 5.12 -33.12 -21.34
CA THR A 209 6.04 -32.31 -22.13
C THR A 209 5.99 -30.86 -21.67
N GLN A 210 7.10 -30.14 -21.81
CA GLN A 210 7.20 -28.75 -21.41
C GLN A 210 7.70 -27.88 -22.56
N HIS A 211 7.40 -26.59 -22.51
CA HIS A 211 7.99 -25.59 -23.38
C HIS A 211 9.52 -25.55 -23.20
N ALA A 212 10.24 -25.35 -24.30
CA ALA A 212 11.70 -25.33 -24.30
C ALA A 212 12.27 -24.16 -23.50
N GLN A 213 11.63 -22.99 -23.56
CA GLN A 213 12.04 -21.81 -22.79
C GLN A 213 11.31 -21.79 -21.43
N PRO A 214 12.02 -21.80 -20.31
CA PRO A 214 11.40 -21.71 -18.99
C PRO A 214 10.90 -20.29 -18.70
N VAL A 215 10.17 -20.16 -17.60
CA VAL A 215 9.73 -18.88 -17.03
C VAL A 215 10.41 -18.69 -15.66
N LEU A 216 11.11 -17.58 -15.48
CA LEU A 216 11.68 -17.14 -14.21
C LEU A 216 10.89 -15.96 -13.66
N ILE A 217 10.25 -16.14 -12.51
CA ILE A 217 9.48 -15.10 -11.83
C ILE A 217 10.36 -14.39 -10.79
N VAL A 218 10.38 -13.07 -10.86
CA VAL A 218 11.16 -12.16 -10.03
C VAL A 218 10.18 -11.29 -9.21
N PRO A 219 9.83 -11.72 -7.99
CA PRO A 219 8.89 -11.00 -7.13
C PRO A 219 9.53 -9.72 -6.58
N PRO A 220 8.74 -8.79 -6.00
CA PRO A 220 9.29 -7.69 -5.22
C PRO A 220 10.06 -8.19 -3.99
N GLN A 221 11.06 -7.44 -3.56
CA GLN A 221 11.82 -7.71 -2.33
C GLN A 221 11.01 -7.39 -1.06
N ILE A 222 10.01 -6.51 -1.19
CA ILE A 222 9.19 -6.01 -0.07
C ILE A 222 8.21 -7.07 0.43
N ASN A 223 7.56 -7.77 -0.50
CA ASN A 223 6.61 -8.85 -0.18
C ASN A 223 7.26 -10.20 -0.49
N LYS A 224 6.84 -11.24 0.21
CA LYS A 224 7.37 -12.60 -0.03
C LYS A 224 6.88 -13.15 -1.38
N TYR A 225 7.68 -14.03 -1.97
CA TYR A 225 7.46 -14.58 -3.32
C TYR A 225 6.10 -15.26 -3.50
N TYR A 226 5.51 -15.80 -2.43
CA TYR A 226 4.28 -16.57 -2.48
C TYR A 226 3.04 -15.75 -2.84
N ILE A 227 3.16 -14.43 -3.08
CA ILE A 227 2.09 -13.67 -3.74
C ILE A 227 1.72 -14.24 -5.12
N TYR A 228 2.65 -14.95 -5.77
CA TYR A 228 2.43 -15.66 -7.04
C TYR A 228 2.02 -17.13 -6.87
N ASP A 229 2.02 -17.63 -5.63
CA ASP A 229 1.68 -19.01 -5.28
C ASP A 229 0.92 -19.00 -3.96
N LEU A 230 -0.29 -18.42 -3.95
CA LEU A 230 -1.10 -18.33 -2.73
C LEU A 230 -1.73 -19.70 -2.44
N SER A 231 -3.03 -19.85 -2.70
CA SER A 231 -3.74 -21.12 -2.63
C SER A 231 -3.78 -21.81 -4.00
N PRO A 232 -4.11 -23.11 -4.09
CA PRO A 232 -4.16 -23.82 -5.38
C PRO A 232 -5.06 -23.15 -6.44
N ASP A 233 -6.16 -22.52 -6.03
CA ASP A 233 -7.08 -21.75 -6.89
C ASP A 233 -6.56 -20.35 -7.26
N LYS A 234 -5.51 -19.87 -6.58
CA LYS A 234 -4.91 -18.53 -6.73
C LYS A 234 -3.39 -18.61 -6.88
N SER A 235 -2.93 -19.56 -7.69
CA SER A 235 -1.51 -19.77 -7.97
C SER A 235 -1.20 -19.51 -9.44
N MET A 236 -0.45 -18.45 -9.70
CA MET A 236 0.11 -18.19 -11.03
C MET A 236 1.16 -19.26 -11.39
N VAL A 237 1.94 -19.72 -10.41
CA VAL A 237 2.89 -20.82 -10.59
C VAL A 237 2.16 -22.09 -11.04
N GLY A 238 1.10 -22.48 -10.31
CA GLY A 238 0.28 -23.64 -10.63
C GLY A 238 -0.30 -23.54 -12.04
N TYR A 239 -0.87 -22.39 -12.40
CA TYR A 239 -1.37 -22.14 -13.75
C TYR A 239 -0.30 -22.32 -14.83
N LEU A 240 0.89 -21.74 -14.65
CA LEU A 240 1.98 -21.85 -15.63
C LEU A 240 2.49 -23.29 -15.79
N LEU A 241 2.56 -24.05 -14.70
CA LEU A 241 2.90 -25.48 -14.74
C LEU A 241 1.85 -26.28 -15.52
N ASP A 242 0.56 -25.98 -15.31
CA ASP A 242 -0.55 -26.63 -16.02
C ASP A 242 -0.55 -26.27 -17.53
N GLN A 243 -0.04 -25.09 -17.89
CA GLN A 243 0.20 -24.69 -19.29
C GLN A 243 1.48 -25.31 -19.88
N GLY A 244 2.23 -26.11 -19.13
CA GLY A 244 3.42 -26.80 -19.62
C GLY A 244 4.70 -25.96 -19.60
N PHE A 245 4.77 -24.88 -18.83
CA PHE A 245 6.05 -24.19 -18.61
C PHE A 245 6.89 -24.89 -17.55
N GLN A 246 8.21 -24.81 -17.71
CA GLN A 246 9.15 -24.95 -16.60
C GLN A 246 9.15 -23.64 -15.82
N VAL A 247 8.85 -23.67 -14.53
CA VAL A 247 8.71 -22.45 -13.72
C VAL A 247 9.79 -22.41 -12.65
N PHE A 248 10.49 -21.28 -12.61
CA PHE A 248 11.44 -20.91 -11.57
C PHE A 248 10.95 -19.67 -10.83
N MET A 249 11.29 -19.57 -9.55
CA MET A 249 10.93 -18.43 -8.70
C MET A 249 12.13 -18.00 -7.87
N VAL A 250 12.40 -16.70 -7.89
CA VAL A 250 13.33 -16.08 -6.94
C VAL A 250 12.64 -15.90 -5.59
N SER A 251 13.23 -16.46 -4.54
CA SER A 251 12.86 -16.20 -3.15
C SER A 251 13.95 -15.34 -2.51
N TRP A 252 13.69 -14.05 -2.38
CA TRP A 252 14.63 -13.10 -1.78
C TRP A 252 14.82 -13.38 -0.29
N ARG A 253 16.06 -13.26 0.18
CA ARG A 253 16.36 -13.30 1.61
C ARG A 253 15.82 -12.04 2.29
N ASN A 254 15.25 -12.20 3.49
CA ASN A 254 14.94 -11.06 4.33
C ASN A 254 16.24 -10.51 4.93
N PRO A 255 16.66 -9.26 4.60
CA PRO A 255 17.93 -8.73 5.08
C PRO A 255 17.91 -8.53 6.60
N THR A 256 19.10 -8.58 7.19
CA THR A 256 19.36 -8.27 8.59
C THR A 256 20.42 -7.19 8.62
N ARG A 257 20.74 -6.65 9.80
CA ARG A 257 21.80 -5.64 9.96
C ARG A 257 23.15 -6.07 9.36
N GLU A 258 23.43 -7.36 9.27
CA GLU A 258 24.65 -7.90 8.66
C GLU A 258 24.72 -7.60 7.16
N HIS A 259 23.57 -7.55 6.49
CA HIS A 259 23.40 -7.33 5.06
C HIS A 259 23.28 -5.84 4.67
N ARG A 260 23.59 -4.92 5.59
CA ARG A 260 23.42 -3.47 5.42
C ARG A 260 24.17 -2.83 4.25
N SER A 261 25.18 -3.52 3.73
CA SER A 261 25.98 -3.05 2.61
C SER A 261 25.36 -3.36 1.26
N TRP A 262 24.32 -4.21 1.21
CA TRP A 262 23.72 -4.60 -0.06
C TRP A 262 23.07 -3.42 -0.78
N GLY A 263 23.46 -3.23 -2.03
CA GLY A 263 22.88 -2.28 -2.97
C GLY A 263 22.12 -2.98 -4.10
N LEU A 264 21.49 -2.18 -4.96
CA LEU A 264 20.74 -2.70 -6.12
C LEU A 264 21.64 -3.53 -7.06
N ASP A 265 22.91 -3.17 -7.16
CA ASP A 265 23.95 -3.89 -7.89
C ASP A 265 24.13 -5.33 -7.39
N ASP A 266 24.15 -5.56 -6.07
CA ASP A 266 24.23 -6.91 -5.50
C ASP A 266 23.01 -7.76 -5.89
N TYR A 267 21.81 -7.18 -5.86
CA TYR A 267 20.59 -7.87 -6.31
C TYR A 267 20.60 -8.17 -7.81
N VAL A 268 21.14 -7.27 -8.64
CA VAL A 268 21.29 -7.47 -10.09
C VAL A 268 22.26 -8.62 -10.39
N VAL A 269 23.40 -8.66 -9.70
CA VAL A 269 24.39 -9.75 -9.85
C VAL A 269 23.78 -11.08 -9.42
N ALA A 270 23.08 -11.13 -8.29
CA ALA A 270 22.41 -12.34 -7.83
C ALA A 270 21.29 -12.78 -8.79
N LEU A 271 20.52 -11.84 -9.36
CA LEU A 271 19.49 -12.18 -10.34
C LEU A 271 20.09 -12.72 -11.64
N ASN A 272 21.22 -12.17 -12.10
CA ASN A 272 21.94 -12.70 -13.25
C ASN A 272 22.42 -14.15 -13.00
N GLU A 273 22.95 -14.45 -11.82
CA GLU A 273 23.30 -15.81 -11.43
C GLU A 273 22.07 -16.74 -11.47
N ALA A 274 20.92 -16.31 -10.95
CA ALA A 274 19.68 -17.08 -11.02
C ALA A 274 19.23 -17.33 -12.47
N ILE A 275 19.38 -16.37 -13.37
CA ILE A 275 19.09 -16.53 -14.81
C ILE A 275 19.99 -17.62 -15.41
N ASP A 276 21.29 -17.59 -15.11
CA ASP A 276 22.23 -18.58 -15.62
C ASP A 276 21.93 -19.98 -15.08
N VAL A 277 21.65 -20.12 -13.78
CA VAL A 277 21.22 -21.40 -13.19
C VAL A 277 19.91 -21.91 -13.83
N SER A 278 18.92 -21.04 -14.06
CA SER A 278 17.69 -21.42 -14.73
C SER A 278 17.94 -21.94 -16.15
N ARG A 279 18.87 -21.34 -16.90
CA ARG A 279 19.27 -21.80 -18.25
C ARG A 279 19.98 -23.15 -18.18
N GLU A 280 20.92 -23.29 -17.27
CA GLU A 280 21.70 -24.52 -17.11
C GLU A 280 20.84 -25.72 -16.71
N VAL A 281 19.89 -25.53 -15.80
CA VAL A 281 18.98 -26.58 -15.34
C VAL A 281 17.95 -26.94 -16.42
N SER A 282 17.36 -25.94 -17.07
CA SER A 282 16.36 -26.16 -18.14
C SER A 282 16.97 -26.59 -19.47
N LYS A 283 18.30 -26.51 -19.62
CA LYS A 283 19.03 -26.67 -20.89
C LYS A 283 18.57 -25.70 -21.98
N ALA A 284 17.99 -24.57 -21.60
CA ALA A 284 17.51 -23.56 -22.53
C ALA A 284 18.60 -22.52 -22.82
N ALA A 285 18.70 -22.11 -24.09
CA ALA A 285 19.60 -21.02 -24.48
C ALA A 285 19.16 -19.68 -23.87
N ALA A 286 17.86 -19.48 -23.61
CA ALA A 286 17.29 -18.25 -23.11
C ALA A 286 16.06 -18.49 -22.21
N VAL A 287 15.75 -17.55 -21.31
CA VAL A 287 14.66 -17.64 -20.31
C VAL A 287 13.62 -16.54 -20.55
N ASN A 288 12.34 -16.85 -20.36
CA ASN A 288 11.30 -15.83 -20.23
C ASN A 288 11.33 -15.29 -18.79
N VAL A 289 11.51 -13.99 -18.62
CA VAL A 289 11.58 -13.37 -17.29
C VAL A 289 10.33 -12.55 -17.01
N VAL A 290 9.80 -12.68 -15.80
CA VAL A 290 8.62 -11.94 -15.34
C VAL A 290 8.99 -11.18 -14.09
N GLY A 291 8.94 -9.86 -14.14
CA GLY A 291 9.24 -8.98 -13.01
C GLY A 291 8.01 -8.22 -12.57
N ALA A 292 7.86 -7.99 -11.26
CA ALA A 292 6.69 -7.30 -10.74
C ALA A 292 7.01 -6.34 -9.59
N CYS A 293 6.30 -5.21 -9.54
CA CYS A 293 6.55 -4.15 -8.56
C CYS A 293 8.07 -3.84 -8.46
N ALA A 294 8.67 -3.81 -7.27
CA ALA A 294 10.12 -3.60 -7.10
C ALA A 294 10.99 -4.68 -7.78
N GLY A 295 10.52 -5.91 -7.92
CA GLY A 295 11.22 -6.97 -8.65
C GLY A 295 11.33 -6.67 -10.14
N GLY A 296 10.35 -5.96 -10.69
CA GLY A 296 10.41 -5.43 -12.06
C GLY A 296 11.47 -4.35 -12.23
N ILE A 297 11.73 -3.53 -11.20
CA ILE A 297 12.80 -2.53 -11.21
C ILE A 297 14.15 -3.24 -11.27
N THR A 298 14.39 -4.21 -10.37
CA THR A 298 15.62 -5.04 -10.38
C THR A 298 15.78 -5.78 -11.71
N LEU A 299 14.70 -6.34 -12.25
CA LEU A 299 14.74 -7.04 -13.53
C LEU A 299 15.11 -6.09 -14.67
N ALA A 300 14.49 -4.91 -14.76
CA ALA A 300 14.81 -3.92 -15.77
C ALA A 300 16.25 -3.42 -15.67
N THR A 301 16.75 -3.18 -14.44
CA THR A 301 18.17 -2.85 -14.22
C THR A 301 19.08 -4.01 -14.65
N THR A 302 18.68 -5.26 -14.41
CA THR A 302 19.41 -6.45 -14.85
C THR A 302 19.44 -6.57 -16.38
N MET A 303 18.36 -6.20 -17.09
CA MET A 303 18.39 -6.13 -18.55
C MET A 303 19.41 -5.11 -19.06
N ALA A 304 19.49 -3.92 -18.42
CA ALA A 304 20.49 -2.91 -18.78
C ALA A 304 21.92 -3.41 -18.49
N TYR A 305 22.12 -4.11 -17.37
CA TYR A 305 23.40 -4.75 -17.02
C TYR A 305 23.82 -5.80 -18.06
N LEU A 306 22.92 -6.71 -18.43
CA LEU A 306 23.15 -7.71 -19.48
C LEU A 306 23.44 -7.07 -20.84
N ALA A 307 22.76 -5.97 -21.18
CA ALA A 307 23.04 -5.21 -22.40
C ALA A 307 24.47 -4.67 -22.41
N GLY A 308 24.95 -4.13 -21.29
CA GLY A 308 26.33 -3.67 -21.11
C GLY A 308 27.35 -4.80 -21.27
N LEU A 309 27.02 -6.00 -20.79
CA LEU A 309 27.84 -7.22 -20.97
C LEU A 309 27.73 -7.85 -22.36
N LYS A 310 26.77 -7.42 -23.18
CA LYS A 310 26.39 -8.03 -24.47
C LYS A 310 25.87 -9.48 -24.32
N GLU A 311 25.11 -9.73 -23.26
CA GLU A 311 24.54 -11.04 -22.90
C GLU A 311 23.00 -11.04 -22.88
N LEU A 312 22.36 -10.12 -23.62
CA LEU A 312 20.89 -10.07 -23.72
C LEU A 312 20.27 -11.31 -24.38
N ASP A 313 21.06 -12.07 -25.13
CA ASP A 313 20.65 -13.35 -25.73
C ASP A 313 20.27 -14.41 -24.69
N LYS A 314 20.64 -14.21 -23.41
CA LYS A 314 20.14 -15.01 -22.26
C LYS A 314 18.63 -14.87 -22.04
N ILE A 315 17.98 -13.84 -22.59
CA ILE A 315 16.59 -13.49 -22.32
C ILE A 315 15.73 -13.68 -23.56
N ALA A 316 14.73 -14.55 -23.47
CA ALA A 316 13.80 -14.83 -24.56
C ALA A 316 12.68 -13.77 -24.64
N SER A 317 12.16 -13.37 -23.48
CA SER A 317 11.17 -12.30 -23.36
C SER A 317 11.20 -11.71 -21.95
N MET A 318 10.76 -10.47 -21.80
CA MET A 318 10.55 -9.81 -20.52
C MET A 318 9.10 -9.37 -20.39
N SER A 319 8.44 -9.76 -19.29
CA SER A 319 7.13 -9.27 -18.90
C SER A 319 7.23 -8.46 -17.61
N LEU A 320 6.65 -7.27 -17.58
CA LEU A 320 6.61 -6.41 -16.40
C LEU A 320 5.17 -6.27 -15.90
N MET A 321 4.94 -6.64 -14.64
CA MET A 321 3.62 -6.60 -14.00
C MET A 321 3.56 -5.48 -12.97
N VAL A 322 2.68 -4.51 -13.19
CA VAL A 322 2.40 -3.43 -12.22
C VAL A 322 3.69 -2.73 -11.76
N ASN A 323 4.59 -2.49 -12.71
CA ASN A 323 5.93 -1.98 -12.46
C ASN A 323 6.04 -0.54 -12.99
N VAL A 324 6.66 0.32 -12.19
CA VAL A 324 6.98 1.70 -12.55
C VAL A 324 8.47 1.75 -12.88
N LEU A 325 8.81 2.18 -14.11
CA LEU A 325 10.20 2.31 -14.57
C LEU A 325 10.72 3.75 -14.48
N GLU A 326 9.85 4.71 -14.76
CA GLU A 326 10.15 6.13 -14.67
C GLU A 326 9.20 6.73 -13.63
N PRO A 327 9.59 6.75 -12.34
CA PRO A 327 8.73 7.28 -11.30
C PRO A 327 8.76 8.83 -11.35
N ALA A 328 7.61 9.44 -11.65
CA ALA A 328 7.39 10.85 -11.39
C ALA A 328 6.89 11.07 -9.95
N VAL A 329 7.16 12.24 -9.39
CA VAL A 329 6.68 12.62 -8.04
C VAL A 329 5.15 12.64 -8.01
N GLU A 330 4.56 12.97 -9.16
CA GLU A 330 3.13 13.09 -9.43
C GLU A 330 2.45 11.72 -9.63
N ASP A 331 3.21 10.67 -9.96
CA ASP A 331 2.64 9.34 -10.25
C ASP A 331 2.11 8.63 -9.00
N SER A 332 2.45 9.13 -7.82
CA SER A 332 1.93 8.59 -6.57
C SER A 332 1.70 9.68 -5.54
N VAL A 333 0.60 9.53 -4.81
CA VAL A 333 0.26 10.42 -3.70
C VAL A 333 1.37 10.45 -2.64
N ILE A 334 2.10 9.35 -2.45
CA ILE A 334 3.28 9.32 -1.57
C ILE A 334 4.44 10.11 -2.15
N GLY A 335 4.67 10.03 -3.46
CA GLY A 335 5.67 10.83 -4.18
C GLY A 335 5.50 12.31 -3.88
N LEU A 336 4.27 12.81 -3.84
CA LEU A 336 3.98 14.20 -3.49
C LEU A 336 4.52 14.62 -2.11
N PHE A 337 4.67 13.70 -1.16
CA PHE A 337 5.23 14.01 0.17
C PHE A 337 6.74 13.70 0.28
N ALA A 338 7.33 13.07 -0.74
CA ALA A 338 8.74 12.74 -0.80
C ALA A 338 9.58 14.01 -1.02
N ARG A 339 10.03 14.63 0.08
CA ARG A 339 10.96 15.76 0.06
C ARG A 339 12.40 15.25 0.02
N ASN A 340 13.26 15.82 -0.83
CA ASN A 340 14.69 15.46 -0.89
C ASN A 340 15.38 15.46 0.48
N LYS A 341 15.05 16.45 1.32
CA LYS A 341 15.57 16.53 2.69
C LYS A 341 15.13 15.35 3.57
N ALA A 342 13.85 14.94 3.47
CA ALA A 342 13.33 13.80 4.21
C ALA A 342 13.96 12.48 3.73
N ILE A 343 14.17 12.33 2.41
CA ILE A 343 14.88 11.17 1.84
C ILE A 343 16.30 11.08 2.38
N GLU A 344 17.02 12.21 2.46
CA GLU A 344 18.39 12.24 2.96
C GLU A 344 18.48 11.97 4.47
N GLU A 345 17.52 12.48 5.25
CA GLU A 345 17.40 12.19 6.68
C GLU A 345 17.11 10.71 6.94
N GLU A 346 16.17 10.12 6.19
CA GLU A 346 15.87 8.69 6.23
C GLU A 346 17.09 7.85 5.80
N ARG A 347 17.83 8.25 4.75
CA ARG A 347 19.09 7.60 4.37
C ARG A 347 20.10 7.57 5.51
N LYS A 348 20.27 8.68 6.24
CA LYS A 348 21.16 8.75 7.41
C LYS A 348 20.67 7.87 8.56
N LYS A 349 19.36 7.82 8.79
CA LYS A 349 18.73 6.93 9.78
C LYS A 349 19.01 5.46 9.43
N TYR A 350 18.76 5.04 8.18
CA TYR A 350 19.00 3.66 7.75
C TYR A 350 20.47 3.29 7.67
N ALA A 351 21.37 4.21 7.30
CA ALA A 351 22.80 3.98 7.37
C ALA A 351 23.28 3.62 8.80
N ARG A 352 22.63 4.19 9.83
CA ARG A 352 22.89 3.86 11.25
C ARG A 352 22.16 2.61 11.71
N ALA A 353 20.91 2.42 11.30
CA ALA A 353 20.08 1.27 11.68
C ALA A 353 20.54 -0.04 11.04
N GLY A 354 21.10 0.03 9.83
CA GLY A 354 21.62 -1.08 9.03
C GLY A 354 20.58 -1.74 8.14
N VAL A 355 19.29 -1.67 8.49
CA VAL A 355 18.19 -2.20 7.68
C VAL A 355 16.97 -1.30 7.78
N LEU A 356 16.12 -1.35 6.76
CA LEU A 356 14.76 -0.82 6.78
C LEU A 356 13.89 -1.72 7.66
N ASP A 357 13.13 -1.12 8.58
CA ASP A 357 12.18 -1.85 9.43
C ASP A 357 10.96 -2.27 8.59
N ASP A 358 10.58 -3.54 8.73
CA ASP A 358 9.41 -4.14 8.12
C ASP A 358 8.10 -3.47 8.59
N ALA A 359 8.05 -2.97 9.83
CA ALA A 359 6.91 -2.21 10.33
C ALA A 359 6.75 -0.85 9.61
N ASP A 360 7.85 -0.15 9.38
CA ASP A 360 7.85 1.14 8.68
C ASP A 360 7.42 0.96 7.21
N THR A 361 7.94 -0.08 6.56
CA THR A 361 7.57 -0.41 5.17
C THR A 361 6.08 -0.77 5.07
N ALA A 362 5.57 -1.67 5.93
CA ALA A 362 4.17 -2.08 5.91
C ALA A 362 3.19 -0.91 6.18
N ARG A 363 3.56 0.03 7.05
CA ARG A 363 2.77 1.23 7.33
C ARG A 363 2.63 2.12 6.10
N VAL A 364 3.72 2.38 5.38
CA VAL A 364 3.71 3.17 4.13
C VAL A 364 2.72 2.57 3.11
N PHE A 365 2.74 1.24 2.94
CA PHE A 365 1.79 0.57 2.04
C PHE A 365 0.33 0.69 2.51
N ASN A 366 0.05 0.56 3.80
CA ASN A 366 -1.31 0.70 4.33
C ASN A 366 -1.87 2.11 4.13
N TRP A 367 -1.03 3.14 4.24
CA TRP A 367 -1.42 4.54 4.03
C TRP A 367 -1.60 4.93 2.56
N MET A 368 -1.13 4.13 1.58
CA MET A 368 -1.41 4.39 0.16
C MET A 368 -2.87 4.19 -0.22
N ARG A 369 -3.60 3.31 0.49
CA ARG A 369 -5.00 3.00 0.21
C ARG A 369 -5.78 2.85 1.53
N PRO A 370 -5.89 3.94 2.33
CA PRO A 370 -6.40 3.88 3.70
C PRO A 370 -7.84 3.37 3.77
N ASN A 371 -8.69 3.73 2.80
CA ASN A 371 -10.05 3.19 2.70
C ASN A 371 -10.06 1.66 2.56
N ASN A 372 -9.17 1.10 1.74
CA ASN A 372 -9.13 -0.33 1.48
C ASN A 372 -8.37 -1.12 2.54
N LEU A 373 -7.38 -0.52 3.19
CA LEU A 373 -6.39 -1.21 4.03
C LEU A 373 -6.53 -0.90 5.53
N ILE A 374 -7.30 0.13 5.91
CA ILE A 374 -7.50 0.54 7.30
C ILE A 374 -8.99 0.61 7.60
N TRP A 375 -9.72 1.52 6.95
CA TRP A 375 -11.10 1.84 7.34
C TRP A 375 -12.08 0.68 7.09
N ASN A 376 -11.90 -0.09 6.01
CA ASN A 376 -12.71 -1.29 5.75
C ASN A 376 -12.58 -2.39 6.82
N TYR A 377 -11.52 -2.40 7.61
CA TYR A 377 -11.30 -3.40 8.66
C TYR A 377 -11.63 -2.88 10.06
N LEU A 378 -11.88 -1.57 10.19
CA LEU A 378 -12.41 -0.95 11.39
C LEU A 378 -13.95 -0.87 11.38
N ALA A 379 -14.54 -0.75 10.19
CA ALA A 379 -15.99 -0.68 9.96
C ALA A 379 -16.70 -2.03 10.15
#